data_AF-A0A7T3CH25-F1
#
_entry.id   AF-A0A7T3CH25-F1
#
_cell.length_a   1.000
_cell.length_b   1.000
_cell.length_c   1.000
_cell.angle_alpha   90.00
_cell.angle_beta   90.00
_cell.angle_gamma   90.00
#
_symmetry.space_group_name_H-M   'P 1'
#
loop_
_entity.id
_entity.type
_entity.pdbx_description
1 polymer ?
#
loop_
_entity_poly.entity_id
_entity_poly.type
_entity_poly.pdbx_seq_one_letter_code
_entity_poly.pdbx_strand_id
1 'polypeptide(L)'
;MKSYSFQAELEIIGINPFVAVPPDILQKIFQDSGREKSPIPICGQINEKTYQQNLMFFKGDWRLYVNTTMLKNSPKRIGEIFDFTISYDSEPRIVKQPQVLSEALAKNLEAKKVFDQLIPSKQVEINRYIARLKTEEAIERNVR
;
A
#
# COMPACT_ATOMS: atom_id res chain seq x y z
N MET A 1 -14.31 3.97 12.46
CA MET A 1 -14.03 3.64 11.05
C MET A 1 -15.25 2.93 10.50
N LYS A 2 -15.89 3.44 9.44
CA LYS A 2 -17.01 2.74 8.81
C LYS A 2 -16.46 1.71 7.85
N SER A 3 -16.96 0.48 7.96
CA SER A 3 -16.60 -0.64 7.09
C SER A 3 -17.81 -1.06 6.28
N TYR A 4 -17.56 -1.38 5.01
CA TYR A 4 -18.57 -1.78 4.04
C TYR A 4 -18.22 -3.17 3.52
N SER A 5 -19.22 -4.05 3.42
CA SER A 5 -19.05 -5.42 2.94
C SER A 5 -19.70 -5.61 1.58
N PHE A 6 -19.09 -6.43 0.74
CA PHE A 6 -19.63 -6.78 -0.58
C PHE A 6 -19.05 -8.10 -1.09
N GLN A 7 -19.75 -8.72 -2.02
CA GLN A 7 -19.22 -9.83 -2.81
C GLN A 7 -18.80 -9.32 -4.18
N ALA A 8 -17.68 -9.83 -4.68
CA ALA A 8 -17.22 -9.54 -6.03
C ALA A 8 -16.49 -10.74 -6.63
N GLU A 9 -16.68 -10.90 -7.94
CA GLU A 9 -15.91 -11.82 -8.76
C GLU A 9 -14.50 -11.28 -8.98
N LEU A 10 -13.49 -12.14 -8.85
CA LEU A 10 -12.11 -11.78 -9.12
C LEU A 10 -11.86 -11.72 -10.63
N GLU A 11 -11.63 -10.52 -11.14
CA GLU A 11 -11.34 -10.25 -12.55
C GLU A 11 -9.83 -10.01 -12.77
N ILE A 12 -9.41 -9.87 -14.03
CA ILE A 12 -8.03 -9.57 -14.39
C ILE A 12 -7.96 -8.47 -15.46
N ILE A 13 -7.04 -7.52 -15.29
CA ILE A 13 -6.71 -6.51 -16.30
C ILE A 13 -5.20 -6.50 -16.56
N GLY A 14 -4.81 -6.84 -17.80
CA GLY A 14 -3.42 -7.14 -18.13
C GLY A 14 -2.95 -8.36 -17.33
N ILE A 15 -2.03 -8.15 -16.39
CA ILE A 15 -1.51 -9.21 -15.51
C ILE A 15 -2.02 -9.10 -14.06
N ASN A 16 -2.85 -8.09 -13.76
CA ASN A 16 -3.21 -7.72 -12.39
C ASN A 16 -4.64 -8.17 -12.05
N PRO A 17 -4.84 -9.08 -11.10
CA PRO A 17 -6.16 -9.41 -10.57
C PRO A 17 -6.77 -8.20 -9.85
N PHE A 18 -8.08 -8.00 -9.97
CA PHE A 18 -8.80 -6.91 -9.32
C PHE A 18 -10.27 -7.28 -9.08
N VAL A 19 -10.94 -6.48 -8.25
CA VAL A 19 -12.40 -6.48 -8.15
C VAL A 19 -12.95 -5.07 -8.31
N ALA A 20 -14.14 -4.96 -8.90
CA ALA A 20 -14.92 -3.73 -8.89
C ALA A 20 -15.51 -3.50 -7.49
N VAL A 21 -15.48 -2.25 -7.03
CA VAL A 21 -16.17 -1.84 -5.79
C VAL A 21 -17.58 -1.39 -6.17
N PRO A 22 -18.65 -1.87 -5.51
CA PRO A 22 -20.01 -1.43 -5.78
C PRO A 22 -20.15 0.10 -5.76
N PRO A 23 -20.90 0.72 -6.69
CA PRO A 23 -20.98 2.17 -6.81
C PRO A 23 -21.42 2.89 -5.52
N ASP A 24 -22.33 2.31 -4.75
CA ASP A 24 -22.80 2.88 -3.48
C ASP A 24 -21.71 2.85 -2.39
N ILE A 25 -20.90 1.79 -2.35
CA ILE A 25 -19.75 1.68 -1.44
C ILE A 25 -18.64 2.64 -1.88
N LEU A 26 -18.37 2.71 -3.18
CA LEU A 26 -17.37 3.61 -3.74
C LEU A 26 -17.68 5.07 -3.41
N GLN A 27 -18.95 5.48 -3.54
CA GLN A 27 -19.39 6.83 -3.17
C GLN A 27 -19.17 7.11 -1.67
N LYS A 28 -19.44 6.13 -0.81
CA LYS A 28 -19.19 6.26 0.64
C LYS A 28 -17.69 6.40 0.94
N ILE A 29 -16.82 5.67 0.24
CA ILE A 29 -15.36 5.81 0.36
C ILE A 29 -14.88 7.20 -0.10
N PHE A 30 -15.49 7.79 -1.14
CA PHE A 30 -15.18 9.17 -1.54
C PHE A 30 -15.57 10.18 -0.46
N GLN A 31 -16.74 10.01 0.15
CA GLN A 31 -17.20 10.86 1.25
C GLN A 31 -16.27 10.73 2.47
N ASP A 32 -15.91 9.49 2.84
CA ASP A 32 -15.06 9.22 4.01
C ASP A 32 -13.62 9.75 3.81
N SER A 33 -13.10 9.68 2.58
CA SER A 33 -11.72 10.12 2.27
C SER A 33 -11.60 11.59 1.88
N GLY A 34 -12.70 12.24 1.49
CA GLY A 34 -12.69 13.58 0.89
C GLY A 34 -11.98 13.65 -0.47
N ARG A 35 -11.81 12.52 -1.17
CA ARG A 35 -11.06 12.41 -2.43
C ARG A 35 -11.82 11.55 -3.44
N GLU A 36 -11.77 11.96 -4.72
CA GLU A 36 -12.41 11.24 -5.83
C GLU A 36 -11.59 11.25 -7.13
N LYS A 37 -10.36 11.81 -7.11
CA LYS A 37 -9.51 12.00 -8.31
C LYS A 37 -8.09 11.47 -8.17
N SER A 38 -7.79 10.83 -7.05
CA SER A 38 -6.45 10.36 -6.70
C SER A 38 -6.54 9.09 -5.87
N PRO A 39 -5.55 8.18 -5.92
CA PRO A 39 -5.54 6.97 -5.12
C PRO A 39 -5.96 7.19 -3.66
N ILE A 40 -6.84 6.32 -3.16
CA ILE A 40 -7.43 6.46 -1.83
C ILE A 40 -6.88 5.35 -0.94
N PRO A 41 -6.23 5.66 0.19
CA PRO A 41 -5.80 4.64 1.13
C PRO A 41 -7.02 3.93 1.71
N ILE A 42 -6.99 2.60 1.68
CA ILE A 42 -8.06 1.74 2.17
C ILE A 42 -7.47 0.58 2.97
N CYS A 43 -8.31 0.01 3.82
CA CYS A 43 -8.06 -1.25 4.49
C CYS A 43 -9.32 -2.11 4.48
N GLY A 44 -9.18 -3.38 4.80
CA GLY A 44 -10.31 -4.30 4.83
C GLY A 44 -9.87 -5.74 4.95
N GLN A 45 -10.74 -6.66 4.56
CA GLN A 45 -10.50 -8.10 4.58
C GLN A 45 -10.95 -8.75 3.27
N ILE A 46 -10.25 -9.79 2.84
CA ILE A 46 -10.75 -10.78 1.88
C ILE A 46 -10.91 -12.07 2.67
N ASN A 47 -12.14 -12.57 2.77
CA ASN A 47 -12.51 -13.58 3.76
C ASN A 47 -12.05 -13.11 5.17
N GLU A 48 -11.13 -13.83 5.81
CA GLU A 48 -10.60 -13.49 7.14
C GLU A 48 -9.26 -12.73 7.11
N LYS A 49 -8.66 -12.55 5.92
CA LYS A 49 -7.31 -11.98 5.80
C LYS A 49 -7.37 -10.48 5.59
N THR A 50 -6.75 -9.73 6.51
CA THR A 50 -6.68 -8.27 6.44
C THR A 50 -5.74 -7.79 5.35
N TYR A 51 -6.04 -6.61 4.81
CA TYR A 51 -5.19 -5.91 3.86
C TYR A 51 -5.20 -4.40 4.12
N GLN A 52 -4.13 -3.75 3.67
CA GLN A 52 -4.02 -2.30 3.55
C GLN A 52 -3.39 -1.99 2.19
N GLN A 53 -4.02 -1.11 1.42
CA GLN A 53 -3.48 -0.67 0.13
C GLN A 53 -4.15 0.63 -0.33
N ASN A 54 -3.99 0.98 -1.61
CA ASN A 54 -4.74 2.07 -2.22
C ASN A 54 -5.80 1.50 -3.15
N LEU A 55 -6.99 2.08 -3.12
CA LEU A 55 -7.96 1.98 -4.20
C LEU A 55 -7.45 2.86 -5.36
N MET A 56 -7.43 2.29 -6.57
CA MET A 56 -6.74 2.90 -7.71
C MET A 56 -7.73 3.23 -8.83
N PHE A 57 -7.60 4.40 -9.44
CA PHE A 57 -8.30 4.74 -10.67
C PHE A 57 -7.41 4.44 -11.87
N PHE A 58 -7.89 3.60 -12.79
CA PHE A 58 -7.14 3.23 -13.99
C PHE A 58 -8.11 3.02 -15.16
N LYS A 59 -7.77 3.47 -16.37
CA LYS A 59 -8.59 3.26 -17.59
C LYS A 59 -10.10 3.53 -17.42
N GLY A 60 -10.48 4.53 -16.64
CA GLY A 60 -11.89 4.94 -16.47
C GLY A 60 -12.60 4.36 -15.24
N ASP A 61 -12.03 3.38 -14.53
CA ASP A 61 -12.69 2.75 -13.38
C ASP A 61 -11.80 2.68 -12.14
N TRP A 62 -12.47 2.73 -10.98
CA TRP A 62 -11.89 2.45 -9.68
C TRP A 62 -11.80 0.95 -9.44
N ARG A 63 -10.61 0.49 -9.04
CA ARG A 63 -10.30 -0.92 -8.84
C ARG A 63 -9.63 -1.18 -7.51
N LEU A 64 -10.09 -2.25 -6.86
CA LEU A 64 -9.38 -2.88 -5.76
C LEU A 64 -8.48 -3.98 -6.34
N TYR A 65 -7.19 -3.70 -6.51
CA TYR A 65 -6.25 -4.72 -6.99
C TYR A 65 -6.03 -5.81 -5.92
N VAL A 66 -5.95 -7.07 -6.34
CA VAL A 66 -5.83 -8.21 -5.43
C VAL A 66 -4.52 -8.95 -5.69
N ASN A 67 -3.51 -8.63 -4.90
CA ASN A 67 -2.20 -9.27 -5.00
C ASN A 67 -2.13 -10.56 -4.15
N THR A 68 -1.03 -11.31 -4.32
CA THR A 68 -0.84 -12.61 -3.66
C THR A 68 -0.66 -12.54 -2.15
N THR A 69 -0.31 -11.37 -1.59
CA THR A 69 -0.26 -11.18 -0.14
C THR A 69 -1.66 -11.04 0.44
N MET A 70 -2.62 -10.50 -0.32
CA MET A 70 -4.02 -10.38 0.08
C MET A 70 -4.78 -11.69 -0.13
N LEU A 71 -4.60 -12.33 -1.28
CA LEU A 71 -5.26 -13.58 -1.64
C LEU A 71 -4.24 -14.53 -2.26
N LYS A 72 -3.93 -15.63 -1.56
CA LYS A 72 -2.94 -16.61 -2.03
C LYS A 72 -3.38 -17.16 -3.38
N ASN A 73 -2.42 -17.24 -4.31
CA ASN A 73 -2.65 -17.68 -5.69
C ASN A 73 -3.69 -16.84 -6.45
N SER A 74 -3.90 -15.56 -6.13
CA SER A 74 -4.93 -14.73 -6.79
C SER A 74 -4.95 -14.82 -8.33
N PRO A 75 -3.82 -14.87 -9.06
CA PRO A 75 -3.87 -14.99 -10.53
C PRO A 75 -4.44 -16.33 -11.05
N LYS A 76 -4.51 -17.36 -10.21
CA LYS A 76 -5.09 -18.68 -10.54
C LYS A 76 -6.56 -18.82 -10.14
N ARG A 77 -7.14 -17.77 -9.53
CA ARG A 77 -8.49 -17.78 -8.94
C ARG A 77 -9.46 -16.82 -9.64
N ILE A 78 -9.11 -16.41 -10.86
CA ILE A 78 -9.95 -15.52 -11.67
C ILE A 78 -11.29 -16.21 -11.94
N GLY A 79 -12.39 -15.48 -11.80
CA GLY A 79 -13.76 -15.99 -11.90
C GLY A 79 -14.37 -16.50 -10.59
N GLU A 80 -13.57 -16.61 -9.51
CA GLU A 80 -14.11 -16.94 -8.19
C GLU A 80 -14.69 -15.70 -7.50
N ILE A 81 -15.78 -15.88 -6.76
CA ILE A 81 -16.42 -14.83 -5.95
C ILE A 81 -15.88 -14.89 -4.52
N PHE A 82 -15.56 -13.73 -3.96
CA PHE A 82 -15.08 -13.60 -2.58
C PHE A 82 -15.89 -12.58 -1.79
N ASP A 83 -15.90 -12.75 -0.47
CA ASP A 83 -16.39 -11.76 0.47
C ASP A 83 -15.28 -10.74 0.78
N PHE A 84 -15.60 -9.46 0.58
CA PHE A 84 -14.72 -8.35 0.86
C PHE A 84 -15.32 -7.47 1.94
N THR A 85 -14.45 -6.92 2.78
CA THR A 85 -14.72 -5.68 3.52
C THR A 85 -13.77 -4.59 3.02
N ILE A 86 -14.22 -3.34 3.06
CA ILE A 86 -13.44 -2.16 2.69
C ILE A 86 -13.80 -0.96 3.57
N SER A 87 -12.80 -0.18 3.95
CA SER A 87 -12.90 1.05 4.73
C SER A 87 -11.86 2.06 4.22
N TYR A 88 -12.15 3.37 4.33
CA TYR A 88 -11.13 4.39 4.17
C TYR A 88 -10.09 4.30 5.29
N ASP A 89 -8.81 4.19 4.93
CA ASP A 89 -7.68 4.09 5.85
C ASP A 89 -7.13 5.49 6.15
N SER A 90 -7.58 6.08 7.27
CA SER A 90 -7.12 7.39 7.74
C SER A 90 -5.77 7.34 8.46
N GLU A 91 -5.24 6.15 8.73
CA GLU A 91 -3.99 6.01 9.48
C GLU A 91 -2.81 6.47 8.62
N PRO A 92 -1.96 7.39 9.13
CA PRO A 92 -0.82 7.85 8.37
C PRO A 92 0.21 6.72 8.23
N ARG A 93 0.62 6.44 7.00
CA ARG A 93 1.69 5.47 6.70
C ARG A 93 3.05 6.10 6.98
N ILE A 94 3.37 6.29 8.26
CA ILE A 94 4.62 6.89 8.71
C ILE A 94 5.74 5.86 8.55
N VAL A 95 6.73 6.18 7.73
CA VAL A 95 7.97 5.42 7.65
C VAL A 95 8.99 6.07 8.57
N LYS A 96 9.21 5.47 9.74
CA LYS A 96 10.27 5.90 10.66
C LYS A 96 11.64 5.61 10.03
N GLN A 97 12.60 6.48 10.29
CA GLN A 97 13.98 6.24 9.90
C GLN A 97 14.52 5.01 10.67
N PRO A 98 15.05 3.98 9.97
CA PRO A 98 15.65 2.83 10.63
C PRO A 98 16.83 3.24 11.48
N GLN A 99 16.95 2.67 12.69
CA GLN A 99 18.04 2.98 13.62
C GLN A 99 19.42 2.78 12.99
N VAL A 100 19.61 1.69 12.24
CA VAL A 100 20.84 1.39 11.49
C VAL A 100 21.24 2.49 10.51
N LEU A 101 20.27 3.14 9.86
CA LEU A 101 20.52 4.27 8.95
C LEU A 101 20.88 5.52 9.74
N SER A 102 20.19 5.77 10.86
CA SER A 102 20.52 6.89 11.76
C SER A 102 21.95 6.80 12.29
N GLU A 103 22.37 5.60 12.72
CA GLU A 103 23.73 5.36 13.23
C GLU A 103 24.78 5.50 12.12
N ALA A 104 24.50 5.02 10.91
CA ALA A 104 25.39 5.19 9.77
C ALA A 104 25.56 6.67 9.38
N LEU A 105 24.47 7.42 9.27
CA LEU A 105 24.53 8.86 8.97
C LEU A 105 25.22 9.65 10.09
N ALA A 106 25.08 9.22 11.35
CA ALA A 106 25.81 9.84 12.46
C ALA A 106 27.34 9.64 12.36
N LYS A 107 27.79 8.53 11.74
CA LYS A 107 29.21 8.24 11.50
C LYS A 107 29.77 8.96 10.26
N ASN A 108 28.92 9.43 9.35
CA ASN A 108 29.32 10.14 8.14
C ASN A 108 28.53 11.45 7.97
N LEU A 109 29.09 12.55 8.48
CA LEU A 109 28.43 13.86 8.49
C LEU A 109 28.20 14.44 7.09
N GLU A 110 29.06 14.13 6.11
CA GLU A 110 28.85 14.56 4.72
C GLU A 110 27.63 13.86 4.12
N ALA A 111 27.52 12.54 4.31
CA ALA A 111 26.33 11.79 3.87
C ALA A 111 25.06 12.27 4.59
N LYS A 112 25.14 12.56 5.90
CA LYS A 112 24.04 13.12 6.66
C LYS A 112 23.56 14.45 6.08
N LYS A 113 24.49 15.37 5.77
CA LYS A 113 24.16 16.66 5.19
C LYS A 113 23.46 16.53 3.84
N VAL A 114 23.91 15.62 2.99
CA VAL A 114 23.25 15.31 1.71
C VAL A 114 21.86 14.73 1.94
N PHE A 115 21.71 13.78 2.87
CA PHE A 115 20.42 13.17 3.20
C PHE A 115 19.41 14.22 3.72
N ASP A 116 19.82 15.06 4.66
CA ASP A 116 18.99 16.11 5.26
C ASP A 116 18.51 17.14 4.22
N GLN A 117 19.28 17.37 3.15
CA GLN A 117 18.94 18.27 2.05
C GLN A 117 18.01 17.65 1.00
N LEU A 118 17.76 16.34 1.05
CA LEU A 118 16.80 15.69 0.15
C LEU A 118 15.38 16.18 0.44
N ILE A 119 14.54 16.25 -0.60
CA ILE A 119 13.12 16.51 -0.42
C ILE A 119 12.48 15.41 0.48
N PRO A 120 11.46 15.75 1.30
CA PRO A 120 10.89 14.81 2.28
C PRO A 120 10.47 13.46 1.68
N SER A 121 9.94 13.45 0.46
CA SER A 121 9.54 12.21 -0.22
C SER A 121 10.72 11.27 -0.51
N LYS A 122 11.89 11.81 -0.86
CA LYS A 122 13.12 11.02 -1.09
C LYS A 122 13.68 10.47 0.21
N GLN A 123 13.69 11.25 1.29
CA GLN A 123 14.10 10.76 2.61
C GLN A 123 13.20 9.59 3.06
N VAL A 124 11.88 9.74 2.91
CA VAL A 124 10.90 8.68 3.21
C VAL A 124 11.12 7.43 2.34
N GLU A 125 11.47 7.60 1.06
CA GLU A 125 11.74 6.48 0.16
C GLU A 125 13.00 5.71 0.57
N ILE A 126 14.08 6.41 0.94
CA ILE A 126 15.30 5.79 1.47
C ILE A 126 15.00 5.05 2.78
N ASN A 127 14.30 5.70 3.72
CA ASN A 127 13.88 5.06 4.98
C ASN A 127 13.07 3.79 4.70
N ARG A 128 12.15 3.83 3.73
CA ARG A 128 11.29 2.71 3.36
C ARG A 128 12.09 1.59 2.71
N TYR A 129 13.06 1.93 1.86
CA TYR A 129 13.93 0.97 1.22
C TYR A 129 14.75 0.20 2.25
N ILE A 130 15.45 0.91 3.13
CA ILE A 130 16.27 0.29 4.19
C ILE A 130 15.40 -0.54 5.15
N ALA A 131 14.24 -0.03 5.56
CA ALA A 131 13.31 -0.76 6.45
C ALA A 131 12.77 -2.08 5.86
N ARG A 132 12.83 -2.27 4.54
CA ARG A 132 12.34 -3.49 3.86
C ARG A 132 13.42 -4.53 3.60
N LEU A 133 14.69 -4.21 3.85
CA LEU A 133 15.78 -5.16 3.70
C LEU A 133 15.66 -6.26 4.76
N LYS A 134 15.83 -7.52 4.34
CA LYS A 134 15.54 -8.69 5.17
C LYS A 134 16.75 -9.30 5.86
N THR A 135 17.96 -8.97 5.41
CA THR A 135 19.20 -9.56 5.94
C THR A 135 20.16 -8.48 6.38
N GLU A 136 20.99 -8.80 7.37
CA GLU A 136 21.98 -7.88 7.92
C GLU A 136 23.01 -7.47 6.87
N GLU A 137 23.47 -8.40 6.02
CA GLU A 137 24.44 -8.10 4.97
C GLU A 137 23.87 -7.13 3.93
N ALA A 138 22.57 -7.28 3.61
CA ALA A 138 21.90 -6.36 2.70
C ALA A 138 21.77 -4.96 3.32
N ILE A 139 21.47 -4.87 4.62
CA ILE A 139 21.41 -3.60 5.36
C ILE A 139 22.79 -2.94 5.35
N GLU A 140 23.82 -3.64 5.81
CA GLU A 140 25.20 -3.12 5.94
C GLU A 140 25.72 -2.57 4.61
N ARG A 141 25.55 -3.32 3.51
CA ARG A 141 25.97 -2.90 2.17
C ARG A 141 25.32 -1.59 1.72
N ASN A 142 24.10 -1.31 2.18
CA ASN A 142 23.30 -0.15 1.76
C ASN A 142 23.41 1.05 2.71
N VAL A 143 23.96 0.88 3.92
CA VAL A 143 24.14 1.97 4.90
C VAL A 143 25.60 2.38 5.11
N ARG A 144 26.56 1.66 4.50
CA ARG A 144 27.99 2.02 4.55
C ARG A 144 28.32 3.32 3.84
#